data_AF-A0A5C4MS00-F1
#
_entry.id   AF-A0A5C4MS00-F1
#
_cell.length_a   1.000
_cell.length_b   1.000
_cell.length_c   1.000
_cell.angle_alpha   90.00
_cell.angle_beta   90.00
_cell.angle_gamma   90.00
#
_symmetry.space_group_name_H-M   'P 1'
#
loop_
_entity.id
_entity.type
_entity.pdbx_description
1 polymer ?
#
loop_
_entity_poly.entity_id
_entity_poly.type
_entity_poly.pdbx_seq_one_letter_code
_entity_poly.pdbx_strand_id
1 'polypeptide(L)'
;MMRFIVLACLFFAGPALAQDNRQTVSEIEADLDRDGDAEIYTLLDYGLEGVDLSVETAKGFQTAERVAWSGGMPGQRPELSVSPAGSVLLTSMNDSVGRDRWRLALTIAHRDGDWRVAGITYDWWDTLDPDAAGTCDVNLLTGRGTVEVAGTRREVEAPWPAPRLWDWRDEHFDATEVCGELG
;
A
#
# COMPACT_ATOMS: atom_id res chain seq x y z
N MET A 1 73.36 -0.97 16.75
CA MET A 1 72.36 -0.45 15.80
C MET A 1 71.27 -1.51 15.63
N MET A 2 70.13 -1.35 16.31
CA MET A 2 69.05 -2.35 16.35
C MET A 2 67.99 -1.97 15.30
N ARG A 3 67.83 -2.80 14.27
CA ARG A 3 66.84 -2.65 13.20
C ARG A 3 65.45 -3.06 13.73
N PHE A 4 64.53 -2.11 13.80
CA PHE A 4 63.10 -2.39 13.97
C PHE A 4 62.50 -2.78 12.62
N ILE A 5 61.92 -3.98 12.53
CA ILE A 5 61.07 -4.41 11.42
C ILE A 5 59.63 -4.11 11.84
N VAL A 6 59.00 -3.14 11.16
CA VAL A 6 57.57 -2.88 11.30
C VAL A 6 56.83 -3.80 10.33
N LEU A 7 56.07 -4.75 10.88
CA LEU A 7 55.19 -5.64 10.13
C LEU A 7 53.87 -4.89 9.88
N ALA A 8 53.62 -4.48 8.64
CA ALA A 8 52.37 -3.88 8.22
C ALA A 8 51.31 -4.97 7.97
N CYS A 9 50.38 -5.15 8.91
CA CYS A 9 49.17 -5.94 8.68
C CYS A 9 48.17 -5.11 7.85
N LEU A 10 48.19 -5.31 6.54
CA LEU A 10 47.12 -4.86 5.64
C LEU A 10 45.89 -5.75 5.87
N PHE A 11 44.94 -5.26 6.67
CA PHE A 11 43.57 -5.78 6.69
C PHE A 11 42.92 -5.45 5.34
N PHE A 12 42.77 -6.46 4.48
CA PHE A 12 41.85 -6.40 3.35
C PHE A 12 40.42 -6.39 3.90
N ALA A 13 39.84 -5.20 4.05
CA ALA A 13 38.39 -5.06 4.19
C ALA A 13 37.77 -5.45 2.84
N GLY A 14 37.29 -6.69 2.73
CA GLY A 14 36.47 -7.10 1.60
C GLY A 14 35.17 -6.28 1.56
N PRO A 15 34.62 -5.98 0.38
CA PRO A 15 33.32 -5.33 0.28
C PRO A 15 32.26 -6.24 0.92
N ALA A 16 31.56 -5.73 1.93
CA ALA A 16 30.34 -6.38 2.41
C ALA A 16 29.32 -6.32 1.28
N LEU A 17 28.85 -7.49 0.81
CA LEU A 17 27.66 -7.53 -0.03
C LEU A 17 26.50 -7.08 0.85
N ALA A 18 25.86 -5.96 0.49
CA ALA A 18 24.58 -5.58 1.08
C ALA A 18 23.60 -6.72 0.80
N GLN A 19 23.09 -7.36 1.85
CA GLN A 19 22.03 -8.37 1.70
C GLN A 19 20.76 -7.63 1.28
N ASP A 20 20.27 -7.94 0.08
CA ASP A 20 18.95 -7.51 -0.35
C ASP A 20 17.91 -8.24 0.50
N ASN A 21 17.34 -7.55 1.48
CA ASN A 21 16.34 -8.10 2.41
C ASN A 21 14.92 -7.98 1.86
N ARG A 22 14.76 -7.76 0.54
CA ARG A 22 13.46 -7.64 -0.10
C ARG A 22 12.71 -8.97 -0.05
N GLN A 23 11.54 -8.94 0.58
CA GLN A 23 10.61 -10.07 0.59
C GLN A 23 9.38 -9.73 -0.25
N THR A 24 9.07 -10.58 -1.23
CA THR A 24 7.77 -10.51 -1.93
C THR A 24 6.65 -10.93 -0.98
N VAL A 25 5.67 -10.05 -0.80
CA VAL A 25 4.49 -10.29 0.04
C VAL A 25 3.32 -10.81 -0.78
N SER A 26 3.10 -10.20 -1.95
CA SER A 26 2.01 -10.50 -2.87
C SER A 26 2.42 -10.15 -4.29
N GLU A 27 1.95 -10.91 -5.27
CA GLU A 27 2.19 -10.66 -6.68
C GLU A 27 0.96 -11.05 -7.50
N ILE A 28 0.57 -10.20 -8.45
CA ILE A 28 -0.52 -10.45 -9.39
C ILE A 28 -0.17 -9.92 -10.78
N GLU A 29 -0.89 -10.41 -11.78
CA GLU A 29 -0.88 -9.88 -13.15
C GLU A 29 -2.21 -9.19 -13.45
N ALA A 30 -2.15 -8.01 -14.08
CA ALA A 30 -3.32 -7.31 -14.59
C ALA A 30 -2.94 -6.38 -15.75
N ASP A 31 -3.84 -6.20 -16.71
CA ASP A 31 -3.69 -5.25 -17.82
C ASP A 31 -4.55 -4.00 -17.53
N LEU A 32 -3.97 -3.04 -16.79
CA LEU A 32 -4.69 -1.84 -16.37
C LEU A 32 -4.75 -0.80 -17.48
N ASP A 33 -3.70 -0.68 -18.29
CA ASP A 33 -3.61 0.30 -19.37
C ASP A 33 -4.35 -0.14 -20.66
N ARG A 34 -4.69 -1.43 -20.75
CA ARG A 34 -5.42 -2.08 -21.85
C ARG A 34 -4.67 -2.07 -23.16
N ASP A 35 -3.34 -2.09 -23.12
CA ASP A 35 -2.51 -2.21 -24.31
C ASP A 35 -2.38 -3.66 -24.82
N GLY A 36 -2.86 -4.62 -24.03
CA GLY A 36 -2.93 -6.05 -24.36
C GLY A 36 -1.75 -6.86 -23.82
N ASP A 37 -0.75 -6.22 -23.22
CA ASP A 37 0.30 -6.87 -22.45
C ASP A 37 0.03 -6.66 -20.96
N ALA A 38 -0.07 -7.74 -20.17
CA ALA A 38 -0.32 -7.62 -18.74
C ALA A 38 0.90 -7.02 -18.00
N GLU A 39 0.64 -6.16 -17.02
CA GLU A 39 1.64 -5.72 -16.05
C GLU A 39 1.71 -6.68 -14.85
N ILE A 40 2.90 -6.75 -14.24
CA ILE A 40 3.13 -7.48 -12.99
C ILE A 40 3.16 -6.47 -11.84
N TYR A 41 2.32 -6.70 -10.84
CA TYR A 41 2.23 -5.89 -9.63
C TYR A 41 2.79 -6.70 -8.46
N THR A 42 3.85 -6.22 -7.82
CA THR A 42 4.53 -6.93 -6.74
C THR A 42 4.63 -6.05 -5.49
N LEU A 43 4.10 -6.53 -4.36
CA LEU A 43 4.32 -5.94 -3.05
C LEU A 43 5.60 -6.46 -2.41
N LEU A 44 6.39 -5.53 -1.89
CA LEU A 44 7.75 -5.77 -1.48
C LEU A 44 7.97 -5.18 -0.09
N ASP A 45 8.33 -6.04 0.84
CA ASP A 45 8.60 -5.69 2.22
C ASP A 45 10.11 -5.70 2.46
N TYR A 46 10.63 -4.61 3.00
CA TYR A 46 12.04 -4.43 3.35
C TYR A 46 12.29 -4.50 4.86
N GLY A 47 11.26 -4.80 5.66
CA GLY A 47 11.28 -4.76 7.12
C GLY A 47 11.14 -3.35 7.70
N LEU A 48 10.69 -2.40 6.89
CA LEU A 48 10.32 -1.04 7.31
C LEU A 48 8.81 -1.01 7.56
N GLU A 49 8.31 -0.08 8.38
CA GLU A 49 6.87 0.08 8.60
C GLU A 49 6.18 0.51 7.29
N GLY A 50 5.80 -0.45 6.45
CA GLY A 50 5.19 -0.23 5.13
C GLY A 50 5.82 -1.08 4.02
N VAL A 51 5.10 -1.22 2.90
CA VAL A 51 5.56 -1.94 1.70
C VAL A 51 5.61 -1.04 0.49
N ASP A 52 6.49 -1.39 -0.44
CA ASP A 52 6.55 -0.79 -1.75
C ASP A 52 5.70 -1.61 -2.73
N LEU A 53 5.13 -0.95 -3.74
CA LEU A 53 4.50 -1.60 -4.89
C LEU A 53 5.35 -1.34 -6.13
N SER A 54 5.90 -2.40 -6.70
CA SER A 54 6.53 -2.38 -8.02
C SER A 54 5.49 -2.73 -9.08
N VAL A 55 5.47 -1.96 -10.16
CA VAL A 55 4.70 -2.24 -11.37
C VAL A 55 5.70 -2.45 -12.51
N GLU A 56 5.73 -3.66 -13.06
CA GLU A 56 6.57 -4.01 -14.20
C GLU A 56 5.71 -4.12 -15.46
N THR A 57 6.15 -3.44 -16.51
CA THR A 57 5.52 -3.37 -17.83
C THR A 57 6.52 -3.87 -18.87
N ALA A 58 6.05 -4.11 -20.11
CA ALA A 58 6.95 -4.39 -21.24
C ALA A 58 8.00 -3.29 -21.50
N LYS A 59 7.75 -2.06 -21.01
CA LYS A 59 8.59 -0.88 -21.24
C LYS A 59 9.57 -0.61 -20.09
N GLY A 60 9.45 -1.34 -18.98
CA GLY A 60 10.26 -1.16 -17.76
C GLY A 60 9.41 -1.24 -16.49
N PHE A 61 10.01 -0.91 -15.35
CA PHE A 61 9.35 -0.95 -14.05
C PHE A 61 9.35 0.41 -13.35
N GLN A 62 8.38 0.62 -12.47
CA GLN A 62 8.32 1.78 -11.58
C GLN A 62 7.80 1.36 -10.20
N THR A 63 8.27 2.03 -9.16
CA THR A 63 7.93 1.70 -7.77
C THR A 63 7.20 2.87 -7.10
N ALA A 64 6.10 2.55 -6.43
CA ALA A 64 5.50 3.42 -5.41
C ALA A 64 6.02 3.00 -4.03
N GLU A 65 6.82 3.86 -3.42
CA GLU A 65 7.44 3.59 -2.12
C GLU A 65 6.42 3.74 -0.99
N ARG A 66 6.51 2.93 0.07
CA ARG A 66 5.64 3.00 1.26
C ARG A 66 4.16 3.20 0.88
N VAL A 67 3.66 2.45 -0.10
CA VAL A 67 2.32 2.66 -0.66
C VAL A 67 1.22 2.18 0.30
N ALA A 68 1.55 1.22 1.16
CA ALA A 68 0.63 0.61 2.11
C ALA A 68 1.33 0.23 3.40
N TRP A 69 0.60 0.35 4.52
CA TRP A 69 1.05 -0.13 5.82
C TRP A 69 1.18 -1.67 5.83
N SER A 70 2.17 -2.17 6.57
CA SER A 70 2.39 -3.60 6.81
C SER A 70 2.79 -3.84 8.26
N GLY A 71 2.08 -4.74 8.94
CA GLY A 71 2.41 -5.19 10.28
C GLY A 71 3.12 -6.54 10.29
N GLY A 72 3.84 -6.82 11.38
CA GLY A 72 4.67 -8.02 11.51
C GLY A 72 3.90 -9.34 11.74
N MET A 73 2.59 -9.28 12.01
CA MET A 73 1.78 -10.46 12.37
C MET A 73 0.92 -10.96 11.20
N PRO A 74 0.56 -12.26 11.17
CA PRO A 74 -0.51 -12.76 10.29
C PRO A 74 -1.79 -11.94 10.49
N GLY A 75 -2.50 -11.59 9.41
CA GLY A 75 -3.64 -10.67 9.47
C GLY A 75 -3.28 -9.18 9.50
N GLN A 76 -1.99 -8.84 9.33
CA GLN A 76 -1.52 -7.46 9.16
C GLN A 76 -0.72 -7.23 7.88
N ARG A 77 -0.53 -8.28 7.08
CA ARG A 77 0.26 -8.20 5.85
C ARG A 77 -0.63 -7.73 4.71
N PRO A 78 -0.20 -6.73 3.93
CA PRO A 78 -0.98 -6.23 2.81
C PRO A 78 -1.07 -7.25 1.68
N GLU A 79 -2.12 -7.13 0.87
CA GLU A 79 -2.41 -8.06 -0.23
C GLU A 79 -2.81 -7.33 -1.50
N LEU A 80 -2.55 -7.97 -2.64
CA LEU A 80 -3.04 -7.55 -3.95
C LEU A 80 -4.16 -8.47 -4.43
N SER A 81 -5.15 -7.89 -5.11
CA SER A 81 -6.15 -8.63 -5.87
C SER A 81 -6.61 -7.85 -7.09
N VAL A 82 -7.32 -8.50 -8.00
CA VAL A 82 -7.94 -7.84 -9.17
C VAL A 82 -9.44 -7.77 -8.92
N SER A 83 -9.99 -6.55 -8.94
CA SER A 83 -11.43 -6.33 -8.84
C SER A 83 -12.17 -6.88 -10.07
N PRO A 84 -13.47 -7.20 -9.96
CA PRO A 84 -14.28 -7.61 -11.11
C PRO A 84 -14.31 -6.60 -12.27
N ALA A 85 -14.02 -5.32 -11.99
CA ALA A 85 -13.94 -4.25 -12.98
C ALA A 85 -12.56 -4.14 -13.68
N GLY A 86 -11.59 -4.97 -13.28
CA GLY A 86 -10.23 -5.00 -13.85
C GLY A 86 -9.27 -3.99 -13.24
N SER A 87 -9.62 -3.35 -12.12
CA SER A 87 -8.69 -2.53 -11.33
C SER A 87 -7.91 -3.41 -10.35
N VAL A 88 -6.67 -3.03 -10.04
CA VAL A 88 -5.89 -3.64 -8.95
C VAL A 88 -6.38 -3.08 -7.62
N LEU A 89 -6.59 -3.94 -6.64
CA LEU A 89 -6.87 -3.58 -5.26
C LEU A 89 -5.62 -3.87 -4.42
N LEU A 90 -5.17 -2.85 -3.69
CA LEU A 90 -4.11 -2.95 -2.70
C LEU A 90 -4.74 -2.78 -1.31
N THR A 91 -4.77 -3.84 -0.52
CA THR A 91 -5.41 -3.82 0.80
C THR A 91 -4.36 -3.87 1.89
N SER A 92 -4.34 -2.88 2.78
CA SER A 92 -3.68 -2.95 4.10
C SER A 92 -4.72 -3.20 5.19
N MET A 93 -4.35 -3.84 6.29
CA MET A 93 -5.32 -4.25 7.31
C MET A 93 -4.72 -4.46 8.69
N ASN A 94 -5.52 -4.33 9.75
CA ASN A 94 -5.22 -4.91 11.06
C ASN A 94 -6.35 -5.83 11.51
N ASP A 95 -6.27 -7.09 11.08
CA ASP A 95 -7.25 -8.13 11.38
C ASP A 95 -6.84 -9.04 12.54
N SER A 96 -5.64 -8.85 13.14
CA SER A 96 -5.15 -9.76 14.18
C SER A 96 -4.78 -9.14 15.54
N VAL A 97 -4.47 -7.84 15.63
CA VAL A 97 -4.02 -7.23 16.89
C VAL A 97 -4.99 -6.16 17.39
N GLY A 98 -5.29 -6.20 18.69
CA GLY A 98 -6.13 -5.20 19.34
C GLY A 98 -7.62 -5.46 19.21
N ARG A 99 -8.41 -4.54 19.77
CA ARG A 99 -9.87 -4.57 19.75
C ARG A 99 -10.40 -4.02 18.42
N ASP A 100 -9.81 -2.91 18.00
CA ASP A 100 -10.18 -2.14 16.81
C ASP A 100 -9.53 -2.74 15.57
N ARG A 101 -10.36 -3.09 14.60
CA ARG A 101 -9.94 -3.69 13.34
C ARG A 101 -10.22 -2.73 12.22
N TRP A 102 -9.40 -2.83 11.18
CA TRP A 102 -9.58 -2.01 10.01
C TRP A 102 -9.01 -2.68 8.76
N ARG A 103 -9.57 -2.30 7.61
CA ARG A 103 -9.05 -2.61 6.29
C ARG A 103 -9.12 -1.36 5.43
N LEU A 104 -8.04 -1.07 4.71
CA LEU A 104 -7.96 0.02 3.74
C LEU A 104 -7.62 -0.59 2.38
N ALA A 105 -8.56 -0.56 1.45
CA ALA A 105 -8.36 -0.94 0.06
C ALA A 105 -8.19 0.30 -0.82
N LEU A 106 -7.02 0.41 -1.46
CA LEU A 106 -6.78 1.36 -2.53
C LEU A 106 -7.16 0.71 -3.86
N THR A 107 -8.06 1.36 -4.59
CA THR A 107 -8.37 0.97 -5.97
C THR A 107 -7.40 1.66 -6.91
N ILE A 108 -6.53 0.90 -7.55
CA ILE A 108 -5.54 1.37 -8.52
C ILE A 108 -6.10 1.15 -9.93
N ALA A 109 -6.08 2.20 -10.74
CA ALA A 109 -6.53 2.16 -12.14
C ALA A 109 -5.64 3.03 -13.02
N HIS A 110 -5.49 2.64 -14.29
CA HIS A 110 -4.86 3.48 -15.29
C HIS A 110 -5.87 4.47 -15.89
N ARG A 111 -5.64 5.78 -15.70
CA ARG A 111 -6.51 6.86 -16.17
C ARG A 111 -5.68 8.03 -16.67
N ASP A 112 -6.10 8.61 -17.78
CA ASP A 112 -5.43 9.73 -18.43
C ASP A 112 -3.93 9.49 -18.70
N GLY A 113 -3.58 8.23 -19.01
CA GLY A 113 -2.21 7.83 -19.35
C GLY A 113 -1.27 7.59 -18.16
N ASP A 114 -1.81 7.41 -16.94
CA ASP A 114 -1.01 7.14 -15.75
C ASP A 114 -1.74 6.25 -14.74
N TRP A 115 -1.01 5.62 -13.82
CA TRP A 115 -1.56 4.87 -12.69
C TRP A 115 -2.03 5.83 -11.62
N ARG A 116 -3.28 5.65 -11.17
CA ARG A 116 -3.94 6.51 -10.19
C ARG A 116 -4.48 5.69 -9.04
N VAL A 117 -4.46 6.29 -7.85
CA VAL A 117 -5.34 5.84 -6.75
C VAL A 117 -6.72 6.40 -7.06
N ALA A 118 -7.57 5.56 -7.64
CA ALA A 118 -8.88 5.92 -8.18
C ALA A 118 -10.00 5.87 -7.14
N GLY A 119 -9.82 5.09 -6.08
CA GLY A 119 -10.79 4.97 -5.01
C GLY A 119 -10.18 4.45 -3.72
N ILE A 120 -10.88 4.70 -2.63
CA ILE A 120 -10.56 4.25 -1.28
C ILE A 120 -11.79 3.57 -0.71
N THR A 121 -11.61 2.36 -0.20
CA THR A 121 -12.60 1.71 0.66
C THR A 121 -11.95 1.46 2.01
N TYR A 122 -12.52 2.02 3.08
CA TYR A 122 -12.03 1.88 4.44
C TYR A 122 -13.13 1.27 5.32
N ASP A 123 -12.87 0.09 5.85
CA ASP A 123 -13.75 -0.60 6.79
C ASP A 123 -13.11 -0.57 8.18
N TRP A 124 -13.94 -0.38 9.20
CA TRP A 124 -13.51 -0.49 10.60
C TRP A 124 -14.58 -1.16 11.44
N TRP A 125 -14.15 -1.89 12.46
CA TRP A 125 -15.07 -2.50 13.41
C TRP A 125 -14.40 -2.83 14.75
N ASP A 126 -15.22 -2.82 15.78
CA ASP A 126 -14.88 -3.29 17.11
C ASP A 126 -15.27 -4.76 17.28
N THR A 127 -14.32 -5.59 17.71
CA THR A 127 -14.57 -7.03 17.91
C THR A 127 -15.50 -7.38 19.07
N LEU A 128 -15.81 -6.44 19.96
CA LEU A 128 -16.67 -6.61 21.14
C LEU A 128 -17.96 -5.81 21.07
N ASP A 129 -18.03 -4.79 20.22
CA ASP A 129 -19.20 -3.95 20.02
C ASP A 129 -19.61 -3.93 18.53
N PRO A 130 -20.62 -4.71 18.12
CA PRO A 130 -21.00 -4.81 16.72
C PRO A 130 -21.63 -3.53 16.16
N ASP A 131 -22.08 -2.61 17.02
CA ASP A 131 -22.64 -1.33 16.60
C ASP A 131 -21.53 -0.28 16.36
N ALA A 132 -20.32 -0.53 16.86
CA ALA A 132 -19.11 0.27 16.61
C ALA A 132 -18.38 -0.23 15.36
N ALA A 133 -19.05 -0.13 14.21
CA ALA A 133 -18.52 -0.51 12.91
C ALA A 133 -19.01 0.43 11.81
N GLY A 134 -18.21 0.54 10.75
CA GLY A 134 -18.59 1.29 9.58
C GLY A 134 -17.74 1.00 8.36
N THR A 135 -18.18 1.58 7.25
CA THR A 135 -17.49 1.52 5.96
C THR A 135 -17.53 2.89 5.29
N CYS A 136 -16.45 3.23 4.60
CA CYS A 136 -16.27 4.46 3.87
C CYS A 136 -15.78 4.11 2.47
N ASP A 137 -16.56 4.46 1.45
CA ASP A 137 -16.22 4.21 0.05
C ASP A 137 -16.19 5.54 -0.70
N VAL A 138 -15.01 5.92 -1.21
CA VAL A 138 -14.77 7.19 -1.88
C VAL A 138 -14.18 6.95 -3.26
N ASN A 139 -14.85 7.47 -4.28
CA ASN A 139 -14.35 7.50 -5.65
C ASN A 139 -13.62 8.83 -5.90
N LEU A 140 -12.30 8.76 -5.93
CA LEU A 140 -11.39 9.90 -6.06
C LEU A 140 -11.35 10.49 -7.47
N LEU A 141 -11.80 9.74 -8.49
CA LEU A 141 -11.95 10.24 -9.86
C LEU A 141 -13.15 11.19 -9.98
N THR A 142 -14.21 10.93 -9.22
CA THR A 142 -15.43 11.76 -9.21
C THR A 142 -15.49 12.73 -8.04
N GLY A 143 -14.64 12.55 -7.03
CA GLY A 143 -14.63 13.34 -5.80
C GLY A 143 -15.81 13.05 -4.87
N ARG A 144 -16.50 11.91 -5.04
CA ARG A 144 -17.72 11.57 -4.30
C ARG A 144 -17.58 10.22 -3.62
N GLY A 145 -18.19 10.09 -2.46
CA GLY A 145 -18.21 8.86 -1.70
C GLY A 145 -19.39 8.79 -0.74
N THR A 146 -19.40 7.72 0.04
CA THR A 146 -20.39 7.51 1.09
C THR A 146 -19.75 6.87 2.31
N VAL A 147 -20.25 7.23 3.48
CA VAL A 147 -19.88 6.63 4.76
C VAL A 147 -21.12 6.05 5.40
N GLU A 148 -21.01 4.83 5.90
CA GLU A 148 -22.07 4.11 6.59
C GLU A 148 -21.58 3.70 7.97
N VAL A 149 -22.27 4.14 9.02
CA VAL A 149 -21.97 3.82 10.43
C VAL A 149 -23.26 3.43 11.11
N ALA A 150 -23.27 2.27 11.79
CA ALA A 150 -24.46 1.73 12.47
C ALA A 150 -25.74 1.78 11.58
N GLY A 151 -25.60 1.45 10.28
CA GLY A 151 -26.68 1.45 9.29
C GLY A 151 -27.15 2.83 8.81
N THR A 152 -26.51 3.91 9.25
CA THR A 152 -26.79 5.27 8.77
C THR A 152 -25.79 5.65 7.69
N ARG A 153 -26.27 5.88 6.47
CA ARG A 153 -25.46 6.27 5.32
C ARG A 153 -25.50 7.78 5.10
N ARG A 154 -24.34 8.40 4.87
CA ARG A 154 -24.18 9.80 4.44
C ARG A 154 -23.27 9.91 3.23
N GLU A 155 -23.47 10.95 2.44
CA GLU A 155 -22.55 11.30 1.35
C GLU A 155 -21.33 12.04 1.90
N VAL A 156 -20.20 11.85 1.23
CA VAL A 156 -18.95 12.59 1.47
C VAL A 156 -18.33 13.03 0.16
N GLU A 157 -17.53 14.09 0.23
CA GLU A 157 -16.71 14.55 -0.88
C GLU A 157 -15.25 14.24 -0.59
N ALA A 158 -14.51 13.84 -1.63
CA ALA A 158 -13.08 13.60 -1.48
C ALA A 158 -12.37 14.93 -1.22
N PRO A 159 -11.41 14.99 -0.27
CA PRO A 159 -10.66 16.21 0.02
C PRO A 159 -9.76 16.66 -1.14
N TRP A 160 -9.44 15.74 -2.06
CA TRP A 160 -8.53 15.96 -3.17
C TRP A 160 -8.89 15.05 -4.37
N PRO A 161 -8.41 15.35 -5.59
CA PRO A 161 -8.60 14.49 -6.75
C PRO A 161 -7.66 13.26 -6.73
N ALA A 162 -8.01 12.20 -7.47
CA ALA A 162 -7.20 10.99 -7.61
C ALA A 162 -5.70 11.26 -7.88
N PRO A 163 -4.81 11.01 -6.89
CA PRO A 163 -3.38 11.24 -7.04
C PRO A 163 -2.76 10.18 -7.95
N ARG A 164 -1.55 10.46 -8.44
CA ARG A 164 -0.73 9.44 -9.10
C ARG A 164 -0.32 8.40 -8.07
N LEU A 165 -0.30 7.14 -8.49
CA LEU A 165 0.13 6.03 -7.63
C LEU A 165 1.54 6.29 -7.07
N TRP A 166 2.42 6.85 -7.89
CA TRP A 166 3.82 7.10 -7.57
C TRP A 166 4.02 8.18 -6.49
N ASP A 167 3.03 9.07 -6.34
CA ASP A 167 3.03 10.15 -5.36
C ASP A 167 2.30 9.75 -4.07
N TRP A 168 1.59 8.61 -4.07
CA TRP A 168 0.89 8.10 -2.91
C TRP A 168 1.88 7.53 -1.87
N ARG A 169 1.57 7.74 -0.59
CA ARG A 169 2.23 7.13 0.57
C ARG A 169 1.16 6.69 1.56
N ASP A 170 1.44 5.68 2.36
CA ASP A 170 0.54 5.18 3.40
C ASP A 170 0.12 6.28 4.39
N GLU A 171 1.03 7.21 4.65
CA GLU A 171 0.83 8.40 5.48
C GLU A 171 -0.19 9.41 4.91
N HIS A 172 -0.52 9.31 3.61
CA HIS A 172 -1.48 10.20 2.96
C HIS A 172 -2.92 9.91 3.40
N PHE A 173 -3.21 8.70 3.88
CA PHE A 173 -4.54 8.36 4.33
C PHE A 173 -4.77 8.78 5.79
N ASP A 174 -5.53 9.86 5.96
CA ASP A 174 -6.20 10.17 7.22
C ASP A 174 -7.69 9.85 7.07
N ALA A 175 -8.17 8.87 7.85
CA ALA A 175 -9.56 8.43 7.79
C ALA A 175 -10.54 9.56 8.12
N THR A 176 -10.19 10.48 9.02
CA THR A 176 -11.05 11.63 9.35
C THR A 176 -11.08 12.67 8.24
N GLU A 177 -9.99 12.85 7.50
CA GLU A 177 -9.95 13.75 6.34
C GLU A 177 -10.75 13.19 5.16
N VAL A 178 -10.58 11.90 4.86
CA VAL A 178 -11.19 11.26 3.68
C VAL A 178 -12.65 10.87 3.93
N CYS A 179 -12.96 10.38 5.13
CA CYS A 179 -14.28 9.84 5.47
C CYS A 179 -15.08 10.79 6.37
N GLY A 180 -14.49 11.83 6.96
CA GLY A 180 -15.14 12.66 7.96
C GLY A 180 -15.29 11.97 9.32
N GLU A 181 -16.22 12.43 10.16
CA GLU A 181 -16.46 11.85 11.49
C GLU A 181 -16.93 10.39 11.41
N LEU A 182 -16.18 9.48 12.04
CA LEU A 182 -16.40 8.03 11.98
C LEU A 182 -17.38 7.49 13.04
N GLY A 183 -17.94 8.37 13.87
CA GLY A 183 -18.90 8.02 14.94
C GLY A 183 -18.23 7.75 16.27
#